data_AF-A0A959CXM1-F1
#
_entry.id   AF-A0A959CXM1-F1
#
_cell.length_a   1.000
_cell.length_b   1.000
_cell.length_c   1.000
_cell.angle_alpha   90.00
_cell.angle_beta   90.00
_cell.angle_gamma   90.00
#
_symmetry.space_group_name_H-M   'P 1'
#
loop_
_entity.id
_entity.type
_entity.pdbx_description
1 polymer ?
#
loop_
_entity_poly.entity_id
_entity_poly.type
_entity_poly.pdbx_seq_one_letter_code
_entity_poly.pdbx_strand_id
1 'polypeptide(L)'
;MKKHIVLFALLLLAAGAASAQDELFEAKLTKEKVPAVVLASVEKDFPDAIITEYNALPVTILEEGWVITKDKPMDGKYDTYYLTIKGKNFDGKATYNANGELVSAQEYAKDIPLPLNVERAIGKRYPGWGISKDHMSSTFYKGDRKKTYYHVKLSKGPEYVTVVFDGHGNEVKQGRLHGKEKGREMNRDEG
;
A
#
# COMPACT_ATOMS: atom_id res chain seq x y z
N MET A 1 -47.01 -10.18 57.11
CA MET A 1 -47.62 -9.01 56.44
C MET A 1 -46.50 -8.07 56.00
N LYS A 2 -46.49 -7.68 54.70
CA LYS A 2 -45.66 -6.67 54.01
C LYS A 2 -44.12 -6.84 54.14
N LYS A 3 -43.43 -7.48 53.18
CA LYS A 3 -43.02 -6.96 51.85
C LYS A 3 -42.43 -5.55 51.95
N HIS A 4 -41.14 -5.38 51.69
CA HIS A 4 -40.58 -4.46 50.67
C HIS A 4 -39.10 -4.84 50.46
N ILE A 5 -38.88 -5.65 49.42
CA ILE A 5 -37.58 -5.87 48.79
C ILE A 5 -37.20 -4.54 48.14
N VAL A 6 -36.09 -3.94 48.58
CA VAL A 6 -35.50 -2.79 47.89
C VAL A 6 -34.83 -3.33 46.63
N LEU A 7 -35.64 -3.50 45.59
CA LEU A 7 -35.20 -3.72 44.22
C LEU A 7 -34.72 -2.35 43.72
N PHE A 8 -33.45 -2.04 43.94
CA PHE A 8 -32.82 -0.91 43.28
C PHE A 8 -32.63 -1.32 41.82
N ALA A 9 -33.65 -1.02 41.02
CA ALA A 9 -33.57 -0.98 39.58
C ALA A 9 -32.54 0.09 39.21
N LEU A 10 -31.27 -0.30 39.14
CA LEU A 10 -30.25 0.45 38.45
C LEU A 10 -30.48 0.29 36.94
N LEU A 11 -31.60 0.85 36.50
CA LEU A 11 -31.93 1.17 35.13
C LEU A 11 -31.22 2.50 34.83
N LEU A 12 -29.89 2.47 34.90
CA LEU A 12 -29.04 3.53 34.37
C LEU A 12 -28.66 3.12 32.96
N LEU A 13 -29.36 3.77 32.03
CA LEU A 13 -29.02 3.96 30.64
C LEU A 13 -27.50 3.89 30.40
N ALA A 14 -27.03 2.75 29.89
CA ALA A 14 -25.98 2.77 28.88
C ALA A 14 -26.67 2.77 27.50
N ALA A 15 -27.51 3.78 27.28
CA ALA A 15 -27.98 4.12 25.95
C ALA A 15 -26.81 4.80 25.22
N GLY A 16 -26.35 4.18 24.13
CA GLY A 16 -25.81 4.90 22.99
C GLY A 16 -24.47 5.60 23.19
N ALA A 17 -23.41 4.83 23.38
CA ALA A 17 -22.20 5.11 22.59
C ALA A 17 -22.03 3.95 21.61
N ALA A 18 -22.98 3.82 20.68
CA ALA A 18 -22.65 3.24 19.39
C ALA A 18 -21.68 4.23 18.75
N SER A 19 -20.39 4.10 19.07
CA SER A 19 -19.35 4.69 18.25
C SER A 19 -19.52 4.05 16.89
N ALA A 20 -20.26 4.71 16.00
CA ALA A 20 -20.22 4.42 14.58
C ALA A 20 -18.78 4.73 14.16
N GLN A 21 -17.90 3.72 14.25
CA GLN A 21 -16.62 3.77 13.58
C GLN A 21 -16.95 3.83 12.09
N ASP A 22 -16.51 4.88 11.39
CA ASP A 22 -16.68 4.98 9.95
C ASP A 22 -16.00 3.77 9.29
N GLU A 23 -16.79 2.91 8.64
CA GLU A 23 -16.31 1.71 7.93
C GLU A 23 -16.08 2.03 6.45
N LEU A 24 -14.89 1.66 5.94
CA LEU A 24 -14.45 1.90 4.56
C LEU A 24 -14.64 0.65 3.68
N PHE A 25 -15.37 0.78 2.57
CA PHE A 25 -15.78 -0.32 1.68
C PHE A 25 -14.82 -0.57 0.50
N GLU A 26 -14.55 -1.83 0.15
CA GLU A 26 -13.91 -2.19 -1.13
C GLU A 26 -14.80 -3.19 -1.86
N ALA A 27 -15.45 -2.77 -2.96
CA ALA A 27 -16.31 -3.63 -3.76
C ALA A 27 -15.51 -4.27 -4.89
N LYS A 28 -15.36 -5.60 -4.88
CA LYS A 28 -14.80 -6.30 -6.04
C LYS A 28 -15.74 -6.19 -7.24
N LEU A 29 -15.20 -5.78 -8.37
CA LEU A 29 -15.92 -5.58 -9.62
C LEU A 29 -15.51 -6.58 -10.69
N THR A 30 -16.38 -6.74 -11.68
CA THR A 30 -15.99 -7.27 -12.98
C THR A 30 -15.67 -6.09 -13.92
N LYS A 31 -14.93 -6.34 -15.00
CA LYS A 31 -14.53 -5.29 -15.96
C LYS A 31 -15.74 -4.52 -16.51
N GLU A 32 -16.86 -5.20 -16.72
CA GLU A 32 -18.09 -4.64 -17.29
C GLU A 32 -18.75 -3.61 -16.37
N LYS A 33 -18.44 -3.63 -15.07
CA LYS A 33 -18.93 -2.65 -14.10
C LYS A 33 -18.04 -1.41 -14.00
N VAL A 34 -16.93 -1.37 -14.73
CA VAL A 34 -16.02 -0.21 -14.77
C VAL A 34 -16.35 0.65 -15.99
N PRO A 35 -16.61 1.95 -15.83
CA PRO A 35 -16.90 2.85 -16.93
C PRO A 35 -15.81 2.83 -17.99
N ALA A 36 -16.22 2.84 -19.27
CA ALA A 36 -15.29 2.84 -20.39
C ALA A 36 -14.30 4.01 -20.35
N VAL A 37 -14.73 5.18 -19.84
CA VAL A 37 -13.86 6.36 -19.64
C VAL A 37 -12.72 6.10 -18.65
N VAL A 38 -12.97 5.31 -17.60
CA VAL A 38 -11.94 4.92 -16.63
C VAL A 38 -10.95 3.96 -17.28
N LEU A 39 -11.43 2.95 -18.01
CA LEU A 39 -10.56 2.01 -18.71
C LEU A 39 -9.67 2.71 -19.75
N ALA A 40 -10.22 3.65 -20.52
CA ALA A 40 -9.46 4.45 -21.48
C ALA A 40 -8.42 5.35 -20.79
N SER A 41 -8.74 5.88 -19.61
CA SER A 41 -7.81 6.71 -18.84
C SER A 41 -6.63 5.87 -18.31
N VAL A 42 -6.88 4.63 -17.87
CA VAL A 42 -5.81 3.70 -17.48
C VAL A 42 -4.89 3.37 -18.65
N GLU A 43 -5.44 3.08 -19.82
CA GLU A 43 -4.65 2.78 -21.02
C GLU A 43 -3.81 3.99 -21.45
N LYS A 44 -4.33 5.21 -21.29
CA LYS A 44 -3.59 6.44 -21.56
C LYS A 44 -2.47 6.69 -20.55
N ASP A 45 -2.77 6.55 -19.25
CA ASP A 45 -1.86 6.89 -18.17
C ASP A 45 -0.79 5.79 -17.94
N PHE A 46 -1.12 4.53 -18.26
CA PHE A 46 -0.28 3.35 -18.10
C PHE A 46 -0.34 2.43 -19.35
N PRO A 47 0.21 2.85 -20.50
CA PRO A 47 0.00 2.19 -21.80
C PRO A 47 0.49 0.73 -21.88
N ASP A 48 1.50 0.36 -21.09
CA ASP A 48 2.05 -1.00 -21.05
C ASP A 48 1.48 -1.86 -19.91
N ALA A 49 0.46 -1.37 -19.20
CA ALA A 49 -0.10 -2.06 -18.06
C ALA A 49 -1.34 -2.89 -18.42
N ILE A 50 -1.44 -4.06 -17.82
CA ILE A 50 -2.69 -4.83 -17.78
C ILE A 50 -3.39 -4.61 -16.44
N ILE A 51 -4.71 -4.48 -16.45
CA ILE A 51 -5.51 -4.44 -15.23
C ILE A 51 -5.75 -5.89 -14.78
N THR A 52 -5.26 -6.24 -13.59
CA THR A 52 -5.41 -7.57 -13.02
C THR A 52 -6.58 -7.67 -12.05
N GLU A 53 -6.99 -6.56 -11.43
CA GLU A 53 -8.10 -6.51 -10.48
C GLU A 53 -8.89 -5.21 -10.63
N TYR A 54 -10.20 -5.31 -10.48
CA TYR A 54 -11.13 -4.19 -10.56
C TYR A 54 -11.88 -4.11 -9.23
N ASN A 55 -11.80 -2.97 -8.55
CA ASN A 55 -12.50 -2.71 -7.31
C ASN A 55 -13.11 -1.31 -7.31
N ALA A 56 -13.96 -1.02 -6.34
CA ALA A 56 -14.47 0.32 -6.06
C ALA A 56 -14.25 0.70 -4.59
N LEU A 57 -13.87 1.95 -4.34
CA LEU A 57 -13.63 2.51 -3.01
C LEU A 57 -14.55 3.72 -2.76
N PRO A 58 -15.02 3.96 -1.52
CA PRO A 58 -15.64 5.22 -1.14
C PRO A 58 -14.59 6.34 -1.10
N VAL A 59 -15.00 7.55 -1.48
CA VAL A 59 -14.11 8.72 -1.69
C VAL A 59 -13.25 9.07 -0.46
N THR A 60 -13.70 8.72 0.75
CA THR A 60 -13.06 9.09 2.02
C THR A 60 -11.68 8.43 2.26
N ILE A 61 -11.28 7.38 1.50
CA ILE A 61 -10.04 6.59 1.74
C ILE A 61 -8.74 7.34 1.38
N LEU A 62 -8.80 8.41 0.59
CA LEU A 62 -7.66 8.87 -0.21
C LEU A 62 -6.65 9.75 0.54
N GLU A 63 -6.81 9.96 1.85
CA GLU A 63 -5.92 10.77 2.69
C GLU A 63 -4.90 9.90 3.43
N GLU A 64 -3.79 9.58 2.76
CA GLU A 64 -2.54 9.03 3.32
C GLU A 64 -2.65 8.05 4.51
N GLY A 65 -2.73 6.73 4.24
CA GLY A 65 -2.05 5.73 5.07
C GLY A 65 -2.80 4.92 6.13
N TRP A 66 -4.09 4.56 5.98
CA TRP A 66 -4.80 3.72 6.98
C TRP A 66 -5.62 2.53 6.42
N VAL A 67 -5.92 1.60 7.34
CA VAL A 67 -6.34 0.17 7.24
C VAL A 67 -7.83 -0.02 6.94
N ILE A 68 -8.16 -1.14 6.27
CA ILE A 68 -9.47 -1.54 5.69
C ILE A 68 -10.29 -2.42 6.66
N THR A 69 -11.60 -2.14 6.86
CA THR A 69 -12.59 -3.11 7.40
C THR A 69 -14.01 -2.87 6.82
N LYS A 70 -14.77 -3.96 6.61
CA LYS A 70 -15.80 -4.21 5.57
C LYS A 70 -17.27 -4.00 5.97
N ASP A 71 -18.10 -3.89 4.91
CA ASP A 71 -19.45 -4.46 4.69
C ASP A 71 -20.63 -3.48 4.51
N LYS A 72 -20.92 -3.11 3.24
CA LYS A 72 -22.29 -2.80 2.77
C LYS A 72 -22.42 -2.99 1.26
N PRO A 73 -23.42 -3.74 0.75
CA PRO A 73 -23.69 -3.81 -0.68
C PRO A 73 -24.23 -2.47 -1.18
N MET A 74 -23.61 -1.89 -2.21
CA MET A 74 -24.14 -0.73 -2.93
C MET A 74 -24.47 -1.13 -4.38
N ASP A 75 -25.71 -0.85 -4.78
CA ASP A 75 -26.20 -1.12 -6.12
C ASP A 75 -25.60 -0.15 -7.14
N GLY A 76 -24.61 -0.64 -7.90
CA GLY A 76 -24.41 -0.28 -9.31
C GLY A 76 -23.76 1.07 -9.65
N LYS A 77 -23.52 1.98 -8.70
CA LYS A 77 -22.78 3.23 -8.95
C LYS A 77 -21.69 3.45 -7.90
N TYR A 78 -20.47 3.66 -8.37
CA TYR A 78 -19.29 3.86 -7.54
C TYR A 78 -18.67 5.23 -7.86
N ASP A 79 -18.30 5.98 -6.83
CA ASP A 79 -17.66 7.30 -7.01
C ASP A 79 -16.21 7.15 -7.46
N THR A 80 -15.54 6.07 -7.06
CA THR A 80 -14.17 5.76 -7.46
C THR A 80 -13.98 4.29 -7.83
N TYR A 81 -12.98 4.08 -8.69
CA TYR A 81 -12.57 2.80 -9.24
C TYR A 81 -11.10 2.59 -8.91
N TYR A 82 -10.82 1.53 -8.16
CA TYR A 82 -9.49 1.16 -7.70
C TYR A 82 -9.02 -0.08 -8.43
N LEU A 83 -7.92 0.07 -9.17
CA LEU A 83 -7.48 -0.90 -10.16
C LEU A 83 -6.08 -1.36 -9.80
N THR A 84 -5.89 -2.68 -9.68
CA THR A 84 -4.55 -3.26 -9.62
C THR A 84 -4.05 -3.40 -11.06
N ILE A 85 -2.91 -2.78 -11.34
CA ILE A 85 -2.28 -2.77 -12.65
C ILE A 85 -0.92 -3.46 -12.59
N LYS A 86 -0.53 -4.09 -13.70
CA LYS A 86 0.76 -4.76 -13.83
C LYS A 86 1.37 -4.43 -15.17
N GLY A 87 2.55 -3.80 -15.14
CA GLY A 87 3.39 -3.58 -16.31
C GLY A 87 4.54 -4.58 -16.37
N LYS A 88 5.43 -4.38 -17.34
CA LYS A 88 6.61 -5.24 -17.53
C LYS A 88 7.55 -5.26 -16.32
N ASN A 89 7.81 -4.08 -15.74
CA ASN A 89 8.80 -3.88 -14.66
C ASN A 89 8.20 -3.23 -13.40
N PHE A 90 6.88 -3.10 -13.35
CA PHE A 90 6.20 -2.51 -12.21
C PHE A 90 4.87 -3.20 -11.93
N ASP A 91 4.51 -3.26 -10.66
CA ASP A 91 3.16 -3.52 -10.21
C ASP A 91 2.60 -2.21 -9.66
N GLY A 92 1.30 -1.97 -9.73
CA GLY A 92 0.74 -0.71 -9.29
C GLY A 92 -0.73 -0.78 -8.94
N LYS A 93 -1.20 0.30 -8.36
CA LYS A 93 -2.58 0.53 -7.96
C LYS A 93 -2.96 1.93 -8.37
N ALA A 94 -4.07 2.09 -9.08
CA ALA A 94 -4.54 3.39 -9.52
C ALA A 94 -6.02 3.56 -9.15
N THR A 95 -6.35 4.73 -8.63
CA THR A 95 -7.70 5.13 -8.26
C THR A 95 -8.16 6.23 -9.19
N TYR A 96 -9.28 6.02 -9.86
CA TYR A 96 -9.93 6.99 -10.73
C TYR A 96 -11.31 7.34 -10.18
N ASN A 97 -11.79 8.55 -10.42
CA ASN A 97 -13.20 8.84 -10.19
C ASN A 97 -14.07 8.36 -11.35
N ALA A 98 -15.40 8.47 -11.20
CA ALA A 98 -16.36 8.06 -12.23
C ALA A 98 -16.23 8.79 -13.59
N ASN A 99 -15.55 9.95 -13.62
CA ASN A 99 -15.28 10.71 -14.85
C ASN A 99 -13.99 10.26 -15.55
N GLY A 100 -13.24 9.32 -14.98
CA GLY A 100 -11.95 8.87 -15.49
C GLY A 100 -10.77 9.75 -15.08
N GLU A 101 -10.94 10.65 -14.10
CA GLU A 101 -9.84 11.47 -13.62
C GLU A 101 -9.01 10.69 -12.59
N LEU A 102 -7.68 10.70 -12.76
CA LEU A 102 -6.76 10.03 -11.83
C LEU A 102 -6.77 10.75 -10.48
N VAL A 103 -7.19 10.04 -9.44
CA VAL A 103 -7.26 10.57 -8.07
C VAL A 103 -5.98 10.26 -7.30
N SER A 104 -5.48 9.03 -7.45
CA SER A 104 -4.21 8.62 -6.86
C SER A 104 -3.62 7.44 -7.60
N ALA A 105 -2.29 7.31 -7.60
CA ALA A 105 -1.63 6.10 -8.04
C ALA A 105 -0.49 5.72 -7.09
N GLN A 106 -0.22 4.43 -7.01
CA GLN A 106 0.92 3.85 -6.33
C GLN A 106 1.60 2.87 -7.27
N GLU A 107 2.86 3.11 -7.60
CA GLU A 107 3.67 2.24 -8.45
C GLU A 107 4.80 1.61 -7.64
N TYR A 108 5.04 0.32 -7.85
CA TYR A 108 6.14 -0.45 -7.31
C TYR A 108 7.00 -0.94 -8.46
N ALA A 109 8.16 -0.30 -8.67
CA ALA A 109 9.10 -0.70 -9.72
C ALA A 109 10.27 -1.47 -9.11
N LYS A 110 10.72 -2.53 -9.78
CA LYS A 110 11.87 -3.35 -9.38
C LYS A 110 13.08 -3.07 -10.28
N ASP A 111 14.27 -3.37 -9.79
CA ASP A 111 15.55 -3.27 -10.48
C ASP A 111 15.82 -1.87 -11.03
N ILE A 112 15.40 -0.85 -10.27
CA ILE A 112 15.57 0.55 -10.62
C ILE A 112 16.94 1.08 -10.16
N PRO A 113 17.56 2.01 -10.93
CA PRO A 113 18.78 2.67 -10.50
C PRO A 113 18.51 3.57 -9.30
N LEU A 114 19.43 3.57 -8.32
CA LEU A 114 19.36 4.48 -7.19
C LEU A 114 19.80 5.89 -7.58
N PRO A 115 19.12 6.93 -7.09
CA PRO A 115 19.63 8.28 -7.14
C PRO A 115 20.95 8.42 -6.39
N LEU A 116 21.88 9.20 -6.94
CA LEU A 116 23.22 9.41 -6.39
C LEU A 116 23.21 9.91 -4.93
N ASN A 117 22.23 10.73 -4.55
CA ASN A 117 22.07 11.21 -3.18
C ASN A 117 21.64 10.09 -2.21
N VAL A 118 20.82 9.12 -2.65
CA VAL A 118 20.50 7.93 -1.87
C VAL A 118 21.74 7.06 -1.67
N GLU A 119 22.51 6.80 -2.73
CA GLU A 119 23.76 6.06 -2.64
C GLU A 119 24.76 6.71 -1.67
N ARG A 120 24.95 8.03 -1.78
CA ARG A 120 25.81 8.80 -0.86
C ARG A 120 25.31 8.73 0.58
N ALA A 121 23.99 8.81 0.80
CA ALA A 121 23.40 8.71 2.12
C ALA A 121 23.65 7.33 2.74
N ILE A 122 23.52 6.25 1.94
CA ILE A 122 23.84 4.89 2.36
C ILE A 122 25.32 4.79 2.72
N GLY A 123 26.24 5.22 1.85
CA GLY A 123 27.68 5.15 2.09
C GLY A 123 28.12 5.88 3.37
N LYS A 124 27.45 6.98 3.71
CA LYS A 124 27.71 7.73 4.95
C LYS A 124 27.11 7.07 6.20
N ARG A 125 25.89 6.56 6.14
CA ARG A 125 25.14 6.03 7.31
C ARG A 125 25.41 4.55 7.59
N TYR A 126 25.75 3.77 6.57
CA TYR A 126 25.96 2.32 6.64
C TYR A 126 27.35 1.94 6.11
N PRO A 127 28.46 2.45 6.71
CA PRO A 127 29.80 2.16 6.21
C PRO A 127 30.10 0.65 6.25
N GLY A 128 30.66 0.12 5.16
CA GLY A 128 31.00 -1.28 5.02
C GLY A 128 29.83 -2.23 4.74
N TRP A 129 28.61 -1.71 4.52
CA TRP A 129 27.49 -2.49 4.01
C TRP A 129 27.48 -2.45 2.47
N GLY A 130 27.27 -3.60 1.84
CA GLY A 130 27.05 -3.71 0.41
C GLY A 130 25.61 -3.36 0.04
N ILE A 131 25.42 -2.76 -1.13
CA ILE A 131 24.12 -2.47 -1.72
C ILE A 131 23.75 -3.64 -2.64
N SER A 132 22.63 -4.32 -2.37
CA SER A 132 22.11 -5.37 -3.27
C SER A 132 21.67 -4.76 -4.59
N LYS A 133 21.78 -5.47 -5.73
CA LYS A 133 21.34 -4.96 -7.04
C LYS A 133 19.82 -4.85 -7.18
N ASP A 134 19.07 -5.61 -6.37
CA ASP A 134 17.63 -5.71 -6.46
C ASP A 134 17.01 -4.60 -5.59
N HIS A 135 16.77 -3.45 -6.21
CA HIS A 135 16.18 -2.27 -5.57
C HIS A 135 14.73 -2.13 -5.98
N MET A 136 13.92 -1.59 -5.09
CA MET A 136 12.52 -1.29 -5.40
C MET A 136 12.24 0.17 -5.12
N SER A 137 11.47 0.84 -5.98
CA SER A 137 10.83 2.11 -5.64
C SER A 137 9.34 1.95 -5.44
N SER A 138 8.80 2.64 -4.45
CA SER A 138 7.36 2.91 -4.35
C SER A 138 7.12 4.39 -4.63
N THR A 139 6.36 4.70 -5.68
CA THR A 139 6.00 6.08 -6.03
C THR A 139 4.51 6.30 -5.82
N PHE A 140 4.17 7.38 -5.12
CA PHE A 140 2.81 7.79 -4.82
C PHE A 140 2.50 9.09 -5.55
N TYR A 141 1.35 9.13 -6.21
CA TYR A 141 0.80 10.28 -6.90
C TYR A 141 -0.54 10.66 -6.25
N LYS A 142 -0.74 11.94 -5.96
CA LYS A 142 -2.04 12.50 -5.52
C LYS A 142 -2.17 13.93 -6.03
N GLY A 143 -2.96 14.12 -7.09
CA GLY A 143 -2.93 15.36 -7.89
C GLY A 143 -1.51 15.63 -8.40
N ASP A 144 -1.04 16.87 -8.26
CA ASP A 144 0.31 17.27 -8.70
C ASP A 144 1.44 16.83 -7.74
N ARG A 145 1.11 16.19 -6.61
CA ARG A 145 2.11 15.74 -5.63
C ARG A 145 2.63 14.36 -5.99
N LYS A 146 3.96 14.24 -6.09
CA LYS A 146 4.69 12.99 -6.30
C LYS A 146 5.65 12.75 -5.14
N LYS A 147 5.57 11.57 -4.52
CA LYS A 147 6.52 11.11 -3.49
C LYS A 147 7.10 9.75 -3.91
N THR A 148 8.42 9.64 -4.02
CA THR A 148 9.11 8.39 -4.36
C THR A 148 9.99 7.95 -3.18
N TYR A 149 9.88 6.68 -2.83
CA TYR A 149 10.70 6.03 -1.81
C TYR A 149 11.47 4.85 -2.39
N TYR A 150 12.72 4.71 -1.99
CA TYR A 150 13.66 3.69 -2.43
C TYR A 150 13.87 2.68 -1.31
N HIS A 151 13.45 1.44 -1.54
CA HIS A 151 13.64 0.31 -0.64
C HIS A 151 14.92 -0.41 -1.05
N VAL A 152 15.94 -0.32 -0.20
CA VAL A 152 17.28 -0.80 -0.50
C VAL A 152 17.66 -1.90 0.48
N LYS A 153 17.93 -3.10 -0.05
CA LYS A 153 18.49 -4.19 0.74
C LYS A 153 20.00 -3.98 0.87
N LEU A 154 20.45 -3.75 2.09
CA LEU A 154 21.87 -3.68 2.45
C LEU A 154 22.31 -5.01 3.05
N SER A 155 23.54 -5.43 2.76
CA SER A 155 24.13 -6.66 3.31
C SER A 155 25.49 -6.44 3.94
N LYS A 156 25.80 -7.21 4.98
CA LYS A 156 27.12 -7.25 5.61
C LYS A 156 27.40 -8.67 6.10
N GLY A 157 28.16 -9.43 5.31
CA GLY A 157 28.30 -10.87 5.54
C GLY A 157 26.94 -11.58 5.46
N PRO A 158 26.53 -12.37 6.47
CA PRO A 158 25.25 -13.08 6.48
C PRO A 158 24.05 -12.22 6.88
N GLU A 159 24.29 -10.97 7.31
CA GLU A 159 23.26 -10.06 7.77
C GLU A 159 22.72 -9.22 6.62
N TYR A 160 21.41 -8.97 6.63
CA TYR A 160 20.79 -7.98 5.76
C TYR A 160 19.79 -7.11 6.51
N VAL A 161 19.61 -5.89 5.99
CA VAL A 161 18.58 -4.95 6.42
C VAL A 161 17.98 -4.27 5.20
N THR A 162 16.67 -4.11 5.19
CA THR A 162 16.02 -3.21 4.23
C THR A 162 15.89 -1.83 4.87
N VAL A 163 16.36 -0.82 4.17
CA VAL A 163 16.24 0.59 4.56
C VAL A 163 15.51 1.35 3.47
N VAL A 164 14.73 2.34 3.89
CA VAL A 164 13.89 3.13 2.98
C VAL A 164 14.40 4.56 2.95
N PHE A 165 14.61 5.10 1.77
CA PHE A 165 15.02 6.50 1.59
C PHE A 165 14.01 7.26 0.74
N ASP A 166 13.84 8.56 0.98
CA ASP A 166 13.21 9.45 0.02
C ASP A 166 14.17 9.79 -1.14
N GLY A 167 13.65 10.45 -2.17
CA GLY A 167 14.44 10.94 -3.30
C GLY A 167 15.47 12.03 -2.98
N HIS A 168 15.57 12.48 -1.73
CA HIS A 168 16.59 13.42 -1.24
C HIS A 168 17.71 12.71 -0.46
N GLY A 169 17.59 11.41 -0.21
CA GLY A 169 18.54 10.64 0.59
C GLY A 169 18.27 10.71 2.09
N ASN A 170 17.09 11.14 2.53
CA ASN A 170 16.67 11.03 3.93
C ASN A 170 16.14 9.62 4.18
N GLU A 171 16.62 8.98 5.25
CA GLU A 171 16.10 7.68 5.66
C GLU A 171 14.72 7.86 6.29
N VAL A 172 13.74 7.10 5.82
CA VAL A 172 12.37 7.09 6.32
C VAL A 172 12.28 6.01 7.41
N LYS A 173 11.77 6.36 8.58
CA LYS A 173 11.73 5.48 9.77
C LYS A 173 10.89 4.20 9.62
N GLN A 174 10.21 3.98 8.50
CA GLN A 174 9.34 2.81 8.33
C GLN A 174 10.14 1.57 7.94
N GLY A 175 10.32 0.66 8.90
CA GLY A 175 10.52 -0.77 8.62
C GLY A 175 11.96 -1.25 8.46
N ARG A 176 12.75 -1.25 9.55
CA ARG A 176 13.95 -2.10 9.62
C ARG A 176 13.54 -3.56 9.76
N LEU A 177 13.41 -4.26 8.64
CA LEU A 177 13.27 -5.71 8.62
C LEU A 177 14.67 -6.33 8.65
N HIS A 178 15.00 -7.00 9.76
CA HIS A 178 16.23 -7.77 9.90
C HIS A 178 15.95 -9.22 9.55
N GLY A 179 16.85 -9.85 8.80
CA GLY A 179 16.85 -11.30 8.66
C GLY A 179 18.25 -11.86 8.49
N LYS A 180 18.36 -13.17 8.69
CA LYS A 180 19.55 -13.97 8.38
C LYS A 180 19.21 -14.84 7.18
N GLU A 181 20.08 -14.88 6.16
CA GLU A 181 19.96 -15.92 5.14
C GLU A 181 20.18 -17.28 5.81
N LYS A 182 19.17 -18.15 5.78
CA LYS A 182 19.38 -19.58 6.07
C LYS A 182 20.30 -20.09 4.96
N GLY A 183 21.50 -20.53 5.34
CA GLY A 183 22.49 -21.04 4.41
C GLY A 183 21.86 -22.07 3.48
N ARG A 184 22.06 -21.89 2.17
CA ARG A 184 21.93 -23.00 1.23
C ARG A 184 22.94 -24.06 1.68
N GLU A 185 22.47 -25.17 2.21
CA GLU A 185 23.26 -26.40 2.26
C GLU A 185 23.70 -26.69 0.83
N MET A 186 24.97 -26.43 0.53
CA MET A 186 25.62 -27.09 -0.58
C MET A 186 25.64 -28.57 -0.21
N ASN A 187 24.73 -29.34 -0.81
CA ASN A 187 24.97 -30.76 -1.03
C ASN A 187 26.22 -30.85 -1.90
N ARG A 188 27.36 -30.93 -1.22
CA ARG A 188 28.59 -31.48 -1.76
C ARG A 188 28.39 -32.98 -1.66
N ASP A 189 27.72 -33.55 -2.66
CA ASP A 189 27.80 -35.00 -2.87
C ASP A 189 29.25 -35.30 -3.24
N GLU A 190 29.90 -35.97 -2.28
CA GLU A 190 31.22 -36.57 -2.36
C GLU A 190 31.15 -37.86 -3.19
N GLY A 191 32.26 -38.21 -3.85
CA GLY A 191 32.61 -39.60 -4.19
C GLY A 191 32.33 -40.05 -5.61
#